data_AF-A0A9X2RL62-F1
#
_entry.id   AF-A0A9X2RL62-F1
#
_cell.length_a   1.000
_cell.length_b   1.000
_cell.length_c   1.000
_cell.angle_alpha   90.00
_cell.angle_beta   90.00
_cell.angle_gamma   90.00
#
_symmetry.space_group_name_H-M   'P 1'
#
loop_
_entity.id
_entity.type
_entity.pdbx_description
1 polymer ?
#
loop_
_entity_poly.entity_id
_entity_poly.type
_entity_poly.pdbx_seq_one_letter_code
_entity_poly.pdbx_strand_id
1 'polypeptide(L)'
;MTLFELVAVLAVLALGAMLITSRPSAGAVSQRTAVLEMAAALREARAQALRSGAPAEVLVDVEAAFVVKADGTTFSLPASAGLIVTGASMQDDGLVSLRFLPSGMATGGSVVIGRRAVLVDWLTGRVTIGEAA
;
A
#
# COMPACT_ATOMS: atom_id res chain seq x y z
N MET A 1 -15.63 -4.69 -26.38
CA MET A 1 -14.35 -4.64 -25.65
C MET A 1 -13.36 -5.41 -26.50
N THR A 2 -12.24 -4.81 -26.89
CA THR A 2 -11.35 -5.34 -27.93
C THR A 2 -10.17 -6.09 -27.31
N LEU A 3 -9.58 -7.03 -28.06
CA LEU A 3 -8.38 -7.79 -27.63
C LEU A 3 -7.20 -6.87 -27.27
N PHE A 4 -7.13 -5.69 -27.90
CA PHE A 4 -6.10 -4.68 -27.62
C PHE A 4 -6.18 -4.16 -26.19
N GLU A 5 -7.39 -4.06 -25.63
CA GLU A 5 -7.63 -3.62 -24.25
C GLU A 5 -7.11 -4.67 -23.26
N LEU A 6 -7.30 -5.96 -23.53
CA LEU A 6 -6.76 -7.04 -22.68
C LEU A 6 -5.22 -7.13 -22.74
N VAL A 7 -4.62 -6.86 -23.90
CA VAL A 7 -3.14 -6.81 -24.02
C VAL A 7 -2.58 -5.58 -23.31
N ALA A 8 -3.26 -4.43 -23.38
CA ALA A 8 -2.86 -3.23 -22.63
C ALA A 8 -2.99 -3.45 -21.11
N VAL A 9 -4.05 -4.12 -20.66
CA VAL A 9 -4.25 -4.49 -19.25
C VAL A 9 -3.13 -5.43 -18.76
N LEU A 10 -2.79 -6.46 -19.53
CA LEU A 10 -1.70 -7.39 -19.17
C LEU A 10 -0.32 -6.71 -19.23
N ALA A 11 -0.08 -5.79 -20.17
CA ALA A 11 1.16 -5.04 -20.26
C ALA A 11 1.38 -4.10 -19.06
N VAL A 12 0.32 -3.42 -18.59
CA VAL A 12 0.38 -2.57 -17.39
C VAL A 12 0.59 -3.40 -16.12
N LEU A 13 -0.04 -4.59 -16.02
CA LEU A 13 0.20 -5.51 -14.90
C LEU A 13 1.64 -6.04 -14.86
N ALA A 14 2.26 -6.29 -16.02
CA ALA A 14 3.64 -6.78 -16.09
C ALA A 14 4.70 -5.71 -15.74
N LEU A 15 4.40 -4.43 -15.93
CA LEU A 15 5.33 -3.33 -15.65
C LEU A 15 5.41 -2.94 -14.16
N GLY A 16 4.50 -3.44 -13.31
CA GLY A 16 4.47 -3.13 -11.87
C GLY A 16 5.52 -3.86 -11.02
N ALA A 17 6.20 -4.87 -11.56
CA ALA A 17 7.02 -5.80 -10.77
C ALA A 17 8.50 -5.42 -10.63
N MET A 18 8.93 -4.22 -11.04
CA MET A 18 10.36 -4.01 -11.29
C MET A 18 10.94 -2.71 -10.73
N LEU A 19 10.81 -2.43 -9.43
CA LEU A 19 11.64 -1.43 -8.75
C LEU A 19 11.89 -1.79 -7.27
N ILE A 20 12.94 -2.58 -7.00
CA ILE A 20 13.48 -2.80 -5.65
C ILE A 20 14.95 -2.37 -5.64
N THR A 21 15.25 -1.09 -5.43
CA THR A 21 16.64 -0.64 -5.16
C THR A 21 16.72 0.62 -4.28
N SER A 22 16.12 0.62 -3.09
CA SER A 22 16.63 1.44 -1.97
C SER A 22 15.93 1.08 -0.68
N ARG A 23 16.69 0.49 0.25
CA ARG A 23 16.28 0.32 1.64
C ARG A 23 16.54 1.64 2.36
N PRO A 24 15.51 2.41 2.73
CA PRO A 24 15.72 3.62 3.51
C PRO A 24 16.33 3.23 4.86
N SER A 25 17.38 3.95 5.28
CA SER A 25 18.02 3.70 6.57
C SER A 25 17.02 3.97 7.69
N ALA A 26 16.86 3.01 8.60
CA ALA A 26 15.96 3.08 9.75
C ALA A 26 16.47 4.13 10.77
N GLY A 27 16.39 5.42 10.41
CA GLY A 27 16.47 6.51 11.37
C GLY A 27 15.27 6.47 12.31
N ALA A 28 15.35 7.18 13.44
CA ALA A 28 14.25 7.28 14.40
C ALA A 28 13.06 8.08 13.80
N VAL A 29 12.29 7.44 12.92
CA VAL A 29 11.06 8.01 12.36
C VAL A 29 10.02 8.09 13.47
N SER A 30 9.45 9.28 13.67
CA SER A 30 8.35 9.47 14.62
C SER A 30 7.14 8.62 14.19
N GLN A 31 6.54 7.89 15.13
CA GLN A 31 5.32 7.11 14.90
C GLN A 31 4.21 7.97 14.26
N ARG A 32 4.08 9.23 14.69
CA ARG A 32 3.08 10.15 14.13
C ARG A 32 3.34 10.44 12.66
N THR A 33 4.60 10.66 12.28
CA THR A 33 4.98 10.91 10.88
C THR A 33 4.69 9.68 10.04
N ALA A 34 5.11 8.50 10.49
CA ALA A 34 4.87 7.23 9.78
C ALA A 34 3.37 6.95 9.57
N VAL A 35 2.52 7.22 10.57
CA VAL A 35 1.05 7.09 10.44
C VAL A 35 0.50 8.03 9.36
N LEU A 36 0.93 9.29 9.36
CA LEU A 36 0.45 10.28 8.39
C LEU A 36 0.93 9.94 6.98
N GLU A 37 2.19 9.50 6.86
CA GLU A 37 2.81 9.13 5.60
C GLU A 37 2.20 7.86 5.00
N MET A 38 1.95 6.84 5.83
CA MET A 38 1.18 5.64 5.44
C MET A 38 -0.23 6.01 4.95
N ALA A 39 -0.95 6.84 5.71
CA ALA A 39 -2.29 7.25 5.31
C ALA A 39 -2.28 8.10 4.02
N ALA A 40 -1.24 8.90 3.79
CA ALA A 40 -1.05 9.65 2.55
C ALA A 40 -0.73 8.71 1.38
N ALA A 41 0.17 7.74 1.56
CA ALA A 41 0.51 6.73 0.57
C ALA A 41 -0.71 5.94 0.09
N LEU A 42 -1.54 5.46 1.01
CA LEU A 42 -2.75 4.72 0.68
C LEU A 42 -3.82 5.60 -0.01
N ARG A 43 -3.99 6.85 0.44
CA ARG A 43 -4.89 7.79 -0.22
C ARG A 43 -4.44 8.14 -1.63
N GLU A 44 -3.14 8.30 -1.84
CA GLU A 44 -2.58 8.56 -3.17
C GLU A 44 -2.74 7.35 -4.08
N ALA A 45 -2.44 6.14 -3.61
CA ALA A 45 -2.67 4.91 -4.37
C ALA A 45 -4.13 4.78 -4.79
N ARG A 46 -5.09 5.03 -3.88
CA ARG A 46 -6.51 5.09 -4.23
C ARG A 46 -6.78 6.13 -5.31
N ALA A 47 -6.33 7.38 -5.13
CA ALA A 47 -6.58 8.45 -6.09
C ALA A 47 -5.96 8.13 -7.46
N GLN A 48 -4.77 7.53 -7.49
CA GLN A 48 -4.12 7.04 -8.69
C GLN A 48 -4.95 5.97 -9.37
N ALA A 49 -5.48 4.97 -8.65
CA ALA A 49 -6.30 3.92 -9.23
C ALA A 49 -7.58 4.44 -9.89
N LEU A 50 -8.22 5.43 -9.26
CA LEU A 50 -9.39 6.10 -9.84
C LEU A 50 -9.03 6.94 -11.08
N ARG A 51 -7.90 7.67 -11.04
CA ARG A 51 -7.48 8.55 -12.15
C ARG A 51 -6.96 7.77 -13.35
N SER A 52 -6.18 6.71 -13.12
CA SER A 52 -5.57 5.92 -14.18
C SER A 52 -6.51 4.88 -14.78
N GLY A 53 -7.58 4.51 -14.06
CA GLY A 53 -8.41 3.38 -14.44
C GLY A 53 -7.72 2.02 -14.28
N ALA A 54 -6.56 1.97 -13.62
CA ALA A 54 -5.77 0.76 -13.39
C ALA A 54 -5.52 0.54 -11.89
N PRO A 55 -5.32 -0.71 -11.43
CA PRO A 55 -5.00 -0.97 -10.02
C PRO A 55 -3.73 -0.23 -9.57
N ALA A 56 -3.70 0.19 -8.30
CA ALA A 56 -2.54 0.79 -7.67
C ALA A 56 -2.27 0.12 -6.32
N GLU A 57 -1.00 -0.06 -5.99
CA GLU A 57 -0.58 -0.90 -4.87
C GLU A 57 0.38 -0.17 -3.94
N VAL A 58 0.26 -0.45 -2.65
CA VAL A 58 1.24 -0.09 -1.62
C VAL A 58 1.77 -1.39 -1.05
N LEU A 59 3.10 -1.56 -1.10
CA LEU A 59 3.77 -2.73 -0.55
C LEU A 59 4.33 -2.40 0.83
N VAL A 60 4.11 -3.29 1.79
CA VAL A 60 4.58 -3.13 3.16
C VAL A 60 5.50 -4.30 3.49
N ASP A 61 6.74 -3.99 3.83
CA ASP A 61 7.68 -4.93 4.44
C ASP A 61 7.73 -4.65 5.94
N VAL A 62 7.15 -5.55 6.72
CA VAL A 62 7.11 -5.41 8.19
C VAL A 62 8.46 -5.82 8.79
N GLU A 63 9.15 -6.78 8.20
CA GLU A 63 10.42 -7.31 8.70
C GLU A 63 11.54 -6.29 8.49
N ALA A 64 11.62 -5.71 7.30
CA ALA A 64 12.58 -4.66 6.98
C ALA A 64 12.07 -3.25 7.32
N ALA A 65 10.85 -3.13 7.88
CA ALA A 65 10.22 -1.90 8.31
C ALA A 65 10.27 -0.78 7.25
N PHE A 66 9.81 -1.06 6.03
CA PHE A 66 9.67 -0.05 4.99
C PHE A 66 8.41 -0.26 4.16
N VAL A 67 8.02 0.80 3.44
CA VAL A 67 6.88 0.80 2.53
C VAL A 67 7.27 1.32 1.17
N VAL A 68 6.73 0.69 0.14
CA VAL A 68 6.80 1.13 -1.24
C VAL A 68 5.44 1.72 -1.62
N LYS A 69 5.45 2.99 -2.02
CA LYS A 69 4.28 3.73 -2.47
C LYS A 69 3.96 3.36 -3.93
N ALA A 70 2.75 3.66 -4.37
CA ALA A 70 2.30 3.41 -5.73
C ALA A 70 3.06 4.21 -6.81
N ASP A 71 3.75 5.29 -6.41
CA ASP A 71 4.64 6.09 -7.26
C ASP A 71 6.09 5.55 -7.28
N GLY A 72 6.36 4.43 -6.62
CA GLY A 72 7.67 3.80 -6.51
C GLY A 72 8.59 4.42 -5.44
N THR A 73 8.18 5.50 -4.77
CA THR A 73 8.96 6.07 -3.66
C THR A 73 8.83 5.21 -2.40
N THR A 74 9.86 5.23 -1.56
CA THR A 74 9.90 4.42 -0.33
C THR A 74 10.07 5.28 0.92
N PHE A 75 9.53 4.80 2.05
CA PHE A 75 9.76 5.40 3.36
C PHE A 75 9.89 4.32 4.44
N SER A 76 10.61 4.65 5.52
CA SER A 76 10.82 3.74 6.65
C SER A 76 9.66 3.78 7.64
N LEU A 77 9.38 2.63 8.24
CA LEU A 77 8.48 2.49 9.38
C LEU A 77 9.29 2.42 10.67
N PRO A 78 8.73 2.90 11.78
CA PRO A 78 9.32 2.68 13.09
C PRO A 78 9.29 1.18 13.44
N ALA A 79 10.25 0.72 14.23
CA ALA A 79 10.35 -0.68 14.66
C ALA A 79 9.11 -1.21 15.42
N SER A 80 8.26 -0.31 15.94
CA SER A 80 7.00 -0.63 16.59
C SER A 80 5.82 -0.78 15.62
N ALA A 81 6.08 -0.76 14.31
CA ALA A 81 5.04 -0.99 13.31
C ALA A 81 4.72 -2.48 13.23
N GLY A 82 3.43 -2.79 13.35
CA GLY A 82 2.87 -4.09 13.05
C GLY A 82 1.87 -3.98 11.91
N LEU A 83 1.58 -5.09 11.26
CA LEU A 83 0.60 -5.13 10.20
C LEU A 83 -0.46 -6.16 10.55
N ILE A 84 -1.71 -5.69 10.64
CA ILE A 84 -2.87 -6.58 10.82
C ILE A 84 -3.61 -6.59 9.49
N VAL A 85 -3.31 -7.62 8.72
CA VAL A 85 -3.92 -7.85 7.43
C VAL A 85 -5.29 -8.48 7.61
N THR A 86 -6.30 -7.85 7.03
CA THR A 86 -7.61 -8.47 6.82
C THR A 86 -7.96 -8.28 5.35
N GLY A 87 -7.68 -9.30 4.53
CA GLY A 87 -7.97 -9.30 3.09
C GLY A 87 -6.85 -8.84 2.14
N ALA A 88 -5.68 -8.43 2.65
CA ALA A 88 -4.53 -8.12 1.79
C ALA A 88 -3.86 -9.40 1.25
N SER A 89 -3.24 -9.30 0.07
CA SER A 89 -2.52 -10.43 -0.52
C SER A 89 -1.06 -10.38 -0.06
N MET A 90 -0.61 -11.48 0.53
CA MET A 90 0.81 -11.74 0.75
C MET A 90 1.46 -12.07 -0.59
N GLN A 91 2.63 -11.51 -0.84
CA GLN A 91 3.46 -11.77 -2.00
C GLN A 91 4.57 -12.78 -1.60
N ASP A 92 5.12 -13.52 -2.57
CA ASP A 92 6.03 -14.65 -2.31
C ASP A 92 7.33 -14.27 -1.58
N ASP A 93 7.65 -12.98 -1.54
CA ASP A 93 8.84 -12.40 -0.89
C ASP A 93 8.59 -11.87 0.53
N GLY A 94 7.39 -12.09 1.09
CA GLY A 94 7.03 -11.61 2.43
C GLY A 94 6.52 -10.17 2.45
N LEU A 95 6.41 -9.51 1.29
CA LEU A 95 5.72 -8.23 1.18
C LEU A 95 4.21 -8.44 1.29
N VAL A 96 3.55 -7.53 2.01
CA VAL A 96 2.10 -7.44 1.98
C VAL A 96 1.67 -6.34 1.03
N SER A 97 0.79 -6.68 0.10
CA SER A 97 0.25 -5.74 -0.89
C SER A 97 -1.14 -5.24 -0.49
N LEU A 98 -1.28 -3.92 -0.32
CA LEU A 98 -2.57 -3.24 -0.24
C LEU A 98 -2.90 -2.64 -1.60
N ARG A 99 -3.85 -3.27 -2.29
CA ARG A 99 -4.28 -2.94 -3.65
C ARG A 99 -5.59 -2.19 -3.67
N PHE A 100 -5.61 -1.06 -4.36
CA PHE A 100 -6.82 -0.31 -4.72
C PHE A 100 -7.20 -0.62 -6.16
N LEU A 101 -8.50 -0.81 -6.40
CA LEU A 101 -9.06 -1.13 -7.69
C LEU A 101 -9.73 0.11 -8.31
N PRO A 102 -9.82 0.20 -9.66
CA PRO A 102 -10.47 1.32 -10.34
C PRO A 102 -11.96 1.49 -10.00
N SER A 103 -12.61 0.41 -9.55
CA SER A 103 -13.99 0.43 -9.06
C SER A 103 -14.16 1.18 -7.74
N GLY A 104 -13.07 1.53 -7.06
CA GLY A 104 -13.05 2.14 -5.73
C GLY A 104 -12.95 1.13 -4.59
N MET A 105 -13.03 -0.18 -4.88
CA MET A 105 -12.78 -1.24 -3.91
C MET A 105 -11.28 -1.33 -3.56
N ALA A 106 -10.99 -2.00 -2.45
CA ALA A 106 -9.63 -2.34 -2.05
C ALA A 106 -9.57 -3.78 -1.53
N THR A 107 -8.36 -4.34 -1.46
CA THR A 107 -8.11 -5.61 -0.76
C THR A 107 -8.43 -5.51 0.74
N GLY A 108 -8.33 -4.30 1.32
CA GLY A 108 -8.62 -4.05 2.73
C GLY A 108 -7.43 -4.35 3.65
N GLY A 109 -7.63 -4.08 4.94
CA GLY A 109 -6.65 -4.37 5.99
C GLY A 109 -6.32 -3.15 6.86
N SER A 110 -5.38 -3.33 7.79
CA SER A 110 -4.98 -2.27 8.70
C SER A 110 -3.49 -2.31 9.01
N VAL A 111 -2.85 -1.13 8.98
CA VAL A 111 -1.46 -0.96 9.39
C VAL A 111 -1.43 -0.38 10.79
N VAL A 112 -0.87 -1.10 11.75
CA VAL A 112 -0.76 -0.67 13.14
C VAL A 112 0.60 -0.05 13.37
N ILE A 113 0.66 1.19 13.83
CA ILE A 113 1.90 1.90 14.12
C ILE A 113 1.81 2.42 15.55
N GLY A 114 2.45 1.69 16.47
CA GLY A 114 2.31 1.96 17.90
C GLY A 114 0.85 1.84 18.34
N ARG A 115 0.26 2.96 18.77
CA ARG A 115 -1.13 3.01 19.26
C ARG A 115 -2.17 3.37 18.21
N ARG A 116 -1.75 3.67 16.98
CA ARG A 116 -2.65 4.11 15.91
C ARG A 116 -2.75 3.05 14.84
N ALA A 117 -3.87 3.01 14.15
CA ALA A 117 -4.09 2.15 13.01
C ALA A 117 -4.50 2.97 11.78
N VAL A 118 -3.94 2.65 10.62
CA VAL A 118 -4.42 3.13 9.32
C VAL A 118 -5.25 2.02 8.71
N LEU A 119 -6.56 2.26 8.62
CA LEU A 119 -7.57 1.29 8.21
C LEU A 119 -7.98 1.52 6.77
N VAL A 120 -8.08 0.45 6.00
CA VAL A 120 -8.58 0.45 4.63
C VAL A 120 -9.86 -0.39 4.56
N ASP A 121 -10.96 0.28 4.25
CA ASP A 121 -12.24 -0.37 4.01
C ASP A 121 -12.23 -1.07 2.65
N TRP A 122 -12.43 -2.39 2.63
CA TRP A 122 -12.32 -3.22 1.43
C TRP A 122 -13.41 -2.90 0.38
N LEU A 123 -14.59 -2.47 0.83
CA LEU A 123 -15.73 -2.22 -0.05
C LEU A 123 -15.65 -0.84 -0.70
N THR A 124 -15.26 0.17 0.07
CA THR A 124 -15.27 1.59 -0.35
C THR A 124 -13.90 2.15 -0.68
N GLY A 125 -12.84 1.40 -0.37
CA GLY A 125 -11.45 1.83 -0.46
C GLY A 125 -11.14 3.00 0.47
N ARG A 126 -12.00 3.30 1.46
CA ARG A 126 -11.83 4.46 2.31
C ARG A 126 -10.67 4.24 3.29
N VAL A 127 -9.77 5.21 3.32
CA VAL A 127 -8.61 5.22 4.23
C VAL A 127 -8.93 6.08 5.45
N THR A 128 -8.86 5.50 6.64
CA THR A 128 -9.10 6.21 7.90
C THR A 128 -7.97 5.96 8.90
N ILE A 129 -7.77 6.89 9.84
CA ILE A 129 -6.83 6.71 10.94
C ILE A 129 -7.64 6.55 12.22
N GLY A 130 -7.43 5.44 12.92
CA GLY A 130 -8.06 5.13 14.21
C GLY A 130 -7.02 4.78 15.28
N GLU A 131 -7.51 4.30 16.41
CA GLU A 131 -6.69 3.67 17.44
C GLU A 131 -6.47 2.19 17.08
N ALA A 132 -5.32 1.65 17.48
CA ALA A 132 -5.07 0.21 17.44
C ALA A 132 -5.87 -0.46 18.56
N ALA A 133 -6.58 -1.54 18.22
CA ALA A 133 -7.37 -2.33 19.16
C ALA A 133 -6.48 -3.23 20.03
#